data_AF-A0A7K2QDK4-F1
#
_entry.id   AF-A0A7K2QDK4-F1
#
_cell.length_a   1.000
_cell.length_b   1.000
_cell.length_c   1.000
_cell.angle_alpha   90.00
_cell.angle_beta   90.00
_cell.angle_gamma   90.00
#
_symmetry.space_group_name_H-M   'P 1'
#
loop_
_entity.id
_entity.type
_entity.pdbx_description
1 polymer ?
#
loop_
_entity_poly.entity_id
_entity_poly.type
_entity_poly.pdbx_seq_one_letter_code
_entity_poly.pdbx_strand_id
1 'polypeptide(L)'
;MSRSLPSSRMPRLALTASVAALALLATACGGEAEPGGAGAAGGSPQQPVTVTYWSSSAGAQQTADAFNRTHPDIQVRFSAVPGGPDGAAKLANAVKGGNAPDVATMDYSALPEFASGGNLEDLSGTSGKLVSEKFPAAVQSLVKLGGRTWAVPFDVTPLELFYRKDIF
;
A
#
# COMPACT_ATOMS: atom_id res chain seq x y z
N MET A 1 36.74 48.46 -18.77
CA MET A 1 37.91 48.44 -19.66
C MET A 1 39.06 47.72 -18.95
N SER A 2 39.63 46.74 -19.65
CA SER A 2 40.97 46.13 -19.51
C SER A 2 41.45 45.53 -18.17
N ARG A 3 41.40 44.19 -18.13
CA ARG A 3 42.42 43.18 -17.74
C ARG A 3 43.57 43.59 -16.80
N SER A 4 43.80 42.76 -15.77
CA SER A 4 45.07 42.01 -15.61
C SER A 4 44.96 40.97 -14.46
N LEU A 5 45.44 39.75 -14.73
CA LEU A 5 45.62 38.66 -13.75
C LEU A 5 47.05 38.73 -13.19
N PRO A 6 47.26 38.46 -11.89
CA PRO A 6 48.57 38.05 -11.39
C PRO A 6 48.66 36.52 -11.23
N SER A 7 49.80 36.00 -11.67
CA SER A 7 50.26 34.62 -11.54
C SER A 7 51.01 34.41 -10.23
N SER A 8 50.89 33.23 -9.62
CA SER A 8 51.93 32.70 -8.70
C SER A 8 51.90 31.17 -8.56
N ARG A 9 52.87 30.57 -9.25
CA ARG A 9 53.82 29.51 -8.89
C ARG A 9 53.42 28.46 -7.83
N MET A 10 53.38 27.21 -8.29
CA MET A 10 53.42 25.95 -7.53
C MET A 10 54.77 25.71 -6.84
N PRO A 11 54.80 24.90 -5.77
CA PRO A 11 55.88 23.97 -5.52
C PRO A 11 55.48 22.53 -5.82
N ARG A 12 56.49 21.80 -6.29
CA ARG A 12 56.50 20.40 -6.72
C ARG A 12 56.35 19.47 -5.52
N LEU A 13 55.54 18.41 -5.63
CA LEU A 13 55.78 17.20 -4.87
C LEU A 13 55.47 15.94 -5.70
N ALA A 14 56.58 15.25 -6.00
CA ALA A 14 56.77 13.82 -6.17
C ALA A 14 55.74 12.97 -6.94
N LEU A 15 56.16 12.67 -8.17
CA LEU A 15 55.91 11.47 -8.95
C LEU A 15 56.30 10.19 -8.16
N THR A 16 55.39 9.22 -8.04
CA THR A 16 55.73 7.78 -8.10
C THR A 16 54.59 7.04 -8.79
N ALA A 17 54.94 6.46 -9.94
CA ALA A 17 54.07 5.62 -10.75
C ALA A 17 54.19 4.16 -10.28
N SER A 18 53.12 3.39 -10.41
CA SER A 18 53.20 1.95 -10.69
C SER A 18 51.90 1.47 -11.33
N VAL A 19 52.08 0.85 -12.48
CA VAL A 19 51.13 0.27 -13.43
C VAL A 19 50.86 -1.20 -13.06
N ALA A 20 49.67 -1.70 -13.42
CA ALA A 20 49.21 -3.10 -13.53
C ALA A 20 48.00 -3.39 -12.62
N ALA A 21 46.88 -3.96 -13.04
CA ALA A 21 46.58 -4.69 -14.26
C ALA A 21 45.09 -4.60 -14.61
N LEU A 22 44.81 -4.34 -15.89
CA LEU A 22 43.59 -4.76 -16.58
C LEU A 22 43.67 -6.27 -16.82
N ALA A 23 42.74 -7.03 -16.25
CA ALA A 23 42.20 -8.27 -16.82
C ALA A 23 41.24 -8.88 -15.79
N LEU A 24 39.94 -8.86 -16.08
CA LEU A 24 38.94 -9.86 -15.65
C LEU A 24 37.61 -9.52 -16.37
N LEU A 25 37.65 -9.58 -17.70
CA LEU A 25 36.50 -9.85 -18.54
C LEU A 25 36.70 -11.27 -19.11
N ALA A 26 35.61 -12.03 -19.19
CA ALA A 26 35.46 -13.38 -19.76
C ALA A 26 35.57 -14.58 -18.79
N THR A 27 34.43 -14.94 -18.18
CA THR A 27 33.89 -16.32 -18.27
C THR A 27 32.38 -16.23 -18.51
N ALA A 28 32.05 -15.90 -19.75
CA ALA A 28 30.72 -16.08 -20.32
C ALA A 28 30.71 -17.40 -21.11
N CYS A 29 29.63 -18.17 -20.95
CA CYS A 29 29.12 -19.25 -21.81
C CYS A 29 29.98 -20.50 -22.04
N GLY A 30 29.39 -21.66 -21.72
CA GLY A 30 29.81 -22.97 -22.23
C GLY A 30 29.34 -24.13 -21.36
N GLY A 31 28.16 -24.69 -21.66
CA GLY A 31 27.60 -25.86 -20.98
C GLY A 31 26.40 -26.43 -21.73
N GLU A 32 26.70 -27.27 -22.71
CA GLU A 32 25.84 -28.00 -23.63
C GLU A 32 24.57 -28.60 -22.99
N ALA A 33 23.47 -28.59 -23.76
CA ALA A 33 22.26 -29.33 -23.48
C ALA A 33 22.43 -30.83 -23.80
N GLU A 34 22.00 -31.70 -22.90
CA GLU A 34 21.59 -33.09 -23.18
C GLU A 34 20.23 -33.35 -22.48
N PRO A 35 19.28 -34.05 -23.12
CA PRO A 35 17.92 -34.19 -22.65
C PRO A 35 17.76 -35.45 -21.78
N GLY A 36 17.36 -35.30 -20.52
CA GLY A 36 17.04 -36.49 -19.73
C GLY A 36 16.97 -36.25 -18.24
N GLY A 37 15.78 -35.89 -17.75
CA GLY A 37 15.50 -35.87 -16.33
C GLY A 37 14.23 -35.11 -16.06
N ALA A 38 13.10 -35.83 -15.99
CA ALA A 38 11.88 -35.32 -15.41
C ALA A 38 12.12 -35.03 -13.91
N GLY A 39 12.72 -33.88 -13.63
CA GLY A 39 12.74 -33.29 -12.31
C GLY A 39 11.35 -32.75 -12.06
N ALA A 40 10.56 -33.52 -11.30
CA ALA A 40 9.35 -33.00 -10.69
C ALA A 40 9.75 -31.72 -9.92
N ALA A 41 9.38 -30.57 -10.47
CA ALA A 41 9.41 -29.31 -9.77
C ALA A 41 8.41 -29.43 -8.62
N GLY A 42 8.88 -29.99 -7.50
CA GLY A 42 8.23 -29.83 -6.21
C GLY A 42 8.26 -28.35 -5.89
N GLY A 43 7.21 -27.62 -6.32
CA GLY A 43 7.02 -26.24 -5.95
C GLY A 43 7.02 -26.16 -4.43
N SER A 44 8.03 -25.50 -3.86
CA SER A 44 8.00 -25.12 -2.45
C SER A 44 6.65 -24.47 -2.15
N PRO A 45 5.96 -24.85 -1.06
CA PRO A 45 4.69 -24.21 -0.73
C PRO A 45 4.90 -22.70 -0.67
N GLN A 46 4.26 -21.99 -1.59
CA GLN A 46 4.35 -20.54 -1.69
C GLN A 46 3.78 -19.96 -0.40
N GLN A 47 4.60 -19.21 0.34
CA GLN A 47 4.15 -18.60 1.59
C GLN A 47 2.94 -17.71 1.32
N PRO A 48 1.88 -17.76 2.15
CA PRO A 48 0.70 -16.95 1.93
C PRO A 48 1.02 -15.46 1.85
N VAL A 49 0.36 -14.75 0.95
CA VAL A 49 0.43 -13.29 0.88
C VAL A 49 -0.24 -12.73 2.14
N THR A 50 0.49 -11.91 2.91
CA THR A 50 -0.10 -11.29 4.10
C THR A 50 -0.77 -9.96 3.73
N VAL A 51 -2.01 -9.76 4.17
CA VAL A 51 -2.76 -8.51 4.05
C VAL A 51 -3.07 -8.00 5.44
N THR A 52 -2.66 -6.78 5.76
CA THR A 52 -2.95 -6.11 7.03
C THR A 52 -4.28 -5.36 6.95
N TYR A 53 -5.16 -5.63 7.92
CA TYR A 53 -6.51 -5.07 7.96
C TYR A 53 -6.78 -4.36 9.28
N TRP A 54 -7.05 -3.06 9.24
CA TRP A 54 -7.42 -2.26 10.42
C TRP A 54 -8.91 -1.92 10.40
N SER A 55 -9.60 -2.17 11.51
CA SER A 55 -10.99 -1.73 11.64
C SER A 55 -11.44 -1.53 13.09
N SER A 56 -12.43 -0.66 13.26
CA SER A 56 -13.24 -0.52 14.48
C SER A 56 -14.56 -1.29 14.42
N SER A 57 -14.91 -1.87 13.25
CA SER A 57 -16.20 -2.51 13.03
C SER A 57 -16.37 -3.76 13.88
N ALA A 58 -17.52 -3.87 14.53
CA ALA A 58 -17.91 -5.09 15.21
C ALA A 58 -17.94 -6.26 14.21
N GLY A 59 -17.41 -7.42 14.61
CA GLY A 59 -17.35 -8.60 13.73
C GLY A 59 -16.13 -8.66 12.79
N ALA A 60 -15.29 -7.62 12.72
CA ALA A 60 -14.19 -7.58 11.76
C ALA A 60 -13.15 -8.71 11.93
N GLN A 61 -12.82 -9.08 13.17
CA GLN A 61 -11.95 -10.23 13.45
C GLN A 61 -12.57 -11.53 12.93
N GLN A 62 -13.85 -11.76 13.19
CA GLN A 62 -14.57 -12.96 12.75
C GLN A 62 -14.64 -13.05 11.23
N THR A 63 -14.81 -11.91 10.55
CA THR A 63 -14.75 -11.83 9.09
C THR A 63 -13.36 -12.18 8.55
N ALA A 64 -12.29 -11.65 9.18
CA ALA A 64 -10.91 -11.99 8.81
C ALA A 64 -10.62 -13.49 9.03
N ASP A 65 -11.05 -14.05 10.15
CA ASP A 65 -10.87 -15.48 10.45
C ASP A 65 -11.63 -16.36 9.46
N ALA A 66 -12.86 -15.98 9.11
CA ALA A 66 -13.65 -16.68 8.10
C ALA A 66 -13.00 -16.64 6.72
N PHE A 67 -12.44 -15.48 6.33
CA PHE A 67 -11.69 -15.32 5.08
C PHE A 67 -10.44 -16.21 5.05
N ASN A 68 -9.64 -16.20 6.12
CA ASN A 68 -8.41 -16.99 6.24
C ASN A 68 -8.67 -18.50 6.17
N ARG A 69 -9.84 -18.95 6.65
CA ARG A 69 -10.23 -20.36 6.59
C ARG A 69 -10.55 -20.83 5.17
N THR A 70 -10.94 -19.92 4.27
CA THR A 70 -11.35 -20.26 2.90
C THR A 70 -10.35 -19.85 1.82
N HIS A 71 -9.35 -19.03 2.15
CA HIS A 71 -8.33 -18.54 1.23
C HIS A 71 -6.92 -18.86 1.77
N PRO A 72 -6.44 -20.10 1.61
CA PRO A 72 -5.17 -20.55 2.22
C PRO A 72 -3.93 -19.86 1.63
N ASP A 73 -4.07 -19.21 0.48
CA ASP A 73 -3.03 -18.44 -0.21
C ASP A 73 -2.90 -17.00 0.28
N ILE A 74 -3.87 -16.50 1.07
CA ILE A 74 -3.89 -15.13 1.60
C ILE A 74 -4.13 -15.17 3.10
N GLN A 75 -3.24 -14.53 3.87
CA GLN A 75 -3.36 -14.38 5.31
C GLN A 75 -3.72 -12.94 5.69
N VAL A 76 -4.97 -12.71 6.10
CA VAL A 76 -5.40 -11.45 6.69
C VAL A 76 -4.94 -11.36 8.14
N ARG A 77 -4.18 -10.31 8.48
CA ARG A 77 -3.80 -9.93 9.83
C ARG A 77 -4.64 -8.74 10.29
N PHE A 78 -5.61 -9.02 11.14
CA PHE A 78 -6.50 -8.02 11.68
C PHE A 78 -5.90 -7.28 12.88
N SER A 79 -6.13 -5.97 12.95
CA SER A 79 -5.90 -5.14 14.13
C SER A 79 -7.12 -4.28 14.42
N ALA A 80 -7.63 -4.38 15.65
CA ALA A 80 -8.64 -3.45 16.13
C ALA A 80 -8.03 -2.06 16.33
N VAL A 81 -8.70 -1.04 15.79
CA VAL A 81 -8.33 0.37 15.96
C VAL A 81 -9.54 1.19 16.42
N PRO A 82 -9.35 2.37 17.03
CA PRO A 82 -10.46 3.28 17.28
C PRO A 82 -11.18 3.64 15.98
N GLY A 83 -12.50 3.87 16.05
CA GLY A 83 -13.25 4.48 14.95
C GLY A 83 -13.19 6.00 15.01
N GLY A 84 -13.96 6.68 14.15
CA GLY A 84 -14.10 8.13 14.23
C GLY A 84 -12.79 8.91 14.02
N PRO A 85 -12.71 10.14 14.57
CA PRO A 85 -11.55 11.01 14.42
C PRO A 85 -10.24 10.40 14.91
N ASP A 86 -10.26 9.64 16.01
CA ASP A 86 -9.06 9.00 16.57
C ASP A 86 -8.52 7.91 15.63
N GLY A 87 -9.42 7.13 15.02
CA GLY A 87 -9.08 6.15 13.99
C GLY A 87 -8.46 6.81 12.76
N ALA A 88 -9.09 7.88 12.26
CA ALA A 88 -8.60 8.66 11.14
C ALA A 88 -7.20 9.26 11.43
N ALA A 89 -7.00 9.85 12.61
CA ALA A 89 -5.71 10.39 13.02
C ALA A 89 -4.62 9.30 13.11
N LYS A 90 -4.96 8.13 13.67
CA LYS A 90 -4.05 6.98 13.71
C LYS A 90 -3.66 6.51 12.31
N LEU A 91 -4.63 6.38 11.40
CA LEU A 91 -4.38 5.97 10.02
C LEU A 91 -3.52 7.02 9.28
N ALA A 92 -3.82 8.30 9.42
CA ALA A 92 -3.05 9.39 8.80
C ALA A 92 -1.58 9.38 9.28
N ASN A 93 -1.35 9.14 10.58
CA ASN A 93 0.00 9.01 11.12
C ASN A 93 0.72 7.76 10.60
N ALA A 94 0.00 6.64 10.43
CA ALA A 94 0.57 5.42 9.85
C ALA A 94 0.97 5.63 8.39
N VAL A 95 0.16 6.33 7.59
CA VAL A 95 0.50 6.72 6.21
C VAL A 95 1.75 7.60 6.18
N LYS A 96 1.79 8.67 6.99
CA LYS A 96 2.96 9.56 7.08
C LYS A 96 4.22 8.83 7.54
N GLY A 97 4.07 7.84 8.40
CA GLY A 97 5.15 7.01 8.92
C GLY A 97 5.58 5.86 8.01
N GLY A 98 4.93 5.67 6.85
CA GLY A 98 5.22 4.56 5.93
C GLY A 98 4.83 3.18 6.45
N ASN A 99 3.90 3.11 7.41
CA ASN A 99 3.46 1.87 8.06
C ASN A 99 1.92 1.73 8.04
N ALA A 100 1.27 2.26 7.01
CA ALA A 100 -0.18 2.10 6.82
C ALA A 100 -0.56 0.64 6.60
N PRO A 101 -1.77 0.22 7.02
CA PRO A 101 -2.30 -1.09 6.65
C PRO A 101 -2.65 -1.13 5.15
N ASP A 102 -2.75 -2.34 4.61
CA ASP A 102 -3.19 -2.57 3.23
C ASP A 102 -4.68 -2.24 3.07
N VAL A 103 -5.48 -2.55 4.09
CA VAL A 103 -6.92 -2.26 4.14
C VAL A 103 -7.26 -1.60 5.47
N ALA A 104 -8.03 -0.51 5.44
CA ALA A 104 -8.57 0.12 6.63
C ALA A 104 -10.04 0.51 6.43
N THR A 105 -10.83 0.44 7.50
CA THR A 105 -12.11 1.14 7.55
C THR A 105 -11.91 2.57 8.03
N MET A 106 -12.63 3.50 7.42
CA MET A 106 -12.73 4.88 7.89
C MET A 106 -14.16 5.39 7.68
N ASP A 107 -14.54 6.41 8.43
CA ASP A 107 -15.81 7.09 8.22
C ASP A 107 -15.77 7.86 6.90
N TYR A 108 -16.88 7.89 6.17
CA TYR A 108 -16.97 8.57 4.87
C TYR A 108 -16.61 10.06 4.95
N SER A 109 -16.75 10.68 6.12
CA SER A 109 -16.39 12.09 6.38
C SER A 109 -14.88 12.35 6.29
N ALA A 110 -14.03 11.36 6.57
CA ALA A 110 -12.58 11.47 6.47
C ALA A 110 -12.06 11.23 5.04
N LEU A 111 -12.82 10.51 4.21
CA LEU A 111 -12.40 10.06 2.89
C LEU A 111 -11.89 11.19 1.96
N PRO A 112 -12.52 12.39 1.90
CA PRO A 112 -12.05 13.46 1.02
C PRO A 112 -10.64 13.95 1.31
N GLU A 113 -10.25 14.00 2.59
CA GLU A 113 -8.91 14.42 3.00
C GLU A 113 -7.86 13.38 2.57
N PHE A 114 -8.15 12.10 2.80
CA PHE A 114 -7.26 11.01 2.41
C PHE A 114 -7.10 10.89 0.90
N ALA A 115 -8.19 10.97 0.14
CA ALA A 115 -8.15 10.91 -1.32
C ALA A 115 -7.37 12.11 -1.91
N SER A 116 -7.65 13.33 -1.43
CA SER A 116 -6.98 14.54 -1.94
C SER A 116 -5.50 14.60 -1.54
N GLY A 117 -5.13 13.98 -0.41
CA GLY A 117 -3.75 13.84 0.04
C GLY A 117 -2.94 12.78 -0.70
N GLY A 118 -3.55 12.02 -1.61
CA GLY A 118 -2.88 10.92 -2.32
C GLY A 118 -2.58 9.70 -1.42
N ASN A 119 -3.33 9.57 -0.31
CA ASN A 119 -3.12 8.53 0.70
C ASN A 119 -3.93 7.26 0.44
N LEU A 120 -4.67 7.21 -0.68
CA LEU A 120 -5.54 6.09 -1.06
C LEU A 120 -5.27 5.69 -2.52
N GLU A 121 -5.50 4.42 -2.80
CA GLU A 121 -5.51 3.88 -4.14
C GLU A 121 -6.81 4.26 -4.87
N ASP A 122 -6.73 4.55 -6.17
CA ASP A 122 -7.92 4.73 -7.01
C ASP A 122 -8.53 3.37 -7.36
N LEU A 123 -9.68 3.06 -6.76
CA LEU A 123 -10.38 1.78 -6.94
C LEU A 123 -11.26 1.73 -8.18
N SER A 124 -11.28 2.78 -9.03
CA SER A 124 -12.17 2.84 -10.19
C SER A 124 -11.99 1.64 -11.14
N GLY A 125 -10.74 1.21 -11.35
CA GLY A 125 -10.43 0.06 -12.22
C GLY A 125 -10.69 -1.31 -11.59
N THR A 126 -10.66 -1.41 -10.26
CA THR A 126 -10.77 -2.70 -9.55
C THR A 126 -12.17 -2.90 -8.98
N SER A 127 -12.63 -1.98 -8.13
CA SER A 127 -13.89 -2.07 -7.39
C SER A 127 -14.96 -1.09 -7.87
N GLY A 128 -14.66 -0.19 -8.80
CA GLY A 128 -15.61 0.82 -9.29
C GLY A 128 -16.90 0.23 -9.87
N LYS A 129 -16.81 -0.90 -10.59
CA LYS A 129 -17.98 -1.63 -11.10
C LYS A 129 -18.81 -2.23 -9.96
N LEU A 130 -18.16 -2.87 -8.98
CA LEU A 130 -18.81 -3.41 -7.79
C LEU A 130 -19.60 -2.31 -7.07
N VAL A 131 -18.97 -1.15 -6.83
CA VAL A 131 -19.60 -0.01 -6.19
C VAL A 131 -20.81 0.49 -6.99
N SER A 132 -20.66 0.59 -8.32
CA SER A 132 -21.71 1.14 -9.17
C SER A 132 -22.92 0.23 -9.35
N GLU A 133 -22.74 -1.08 -9.26
CA GLU A 133 -23.81 -2.08 -9.47
C GLU A 133 -24.47 -2.55 -8.16
N LYS A 134 -23.75 -2.52 -7.04
CA LYS A 134 -24.23 -3.11 -5.77
C LYS A 134 -24.79 -2.09 -4.79
N PHE A 135 -24.53 -0.81 -4.97
CA PHE A 135 -24.93 0.22 -4.01
C PHE A 135 -25.86 1.27 -4.63
N PRO A 136 -26.83 1.82 -3.88
CA PRO A 136 -27.66 2.93 -4.34
C PRO A 136 -26.83 4.17 -4.70
N ALA A 137 -27.32 4.98 -5.65
CA ALA A 137 -26.61 6.15 -6.14
C ALA A 137 -26.16 7.12 -5.01
N ALA A 138 -27.01 7.32 -4.00
CA ALA A 138 -26.70 8.17 -2.85
C ALA A 138 -25.51 7.64 -2.02
N VAL A 139 -25.32 6.32 -1.96
CA VAL A 139 -24.19 5.70 -1.25
C VAL A 139 -22.93 5.78 -2.11
N GLN A 140 -23.06 5.58 -3.42
CA GLN A 140 -21.95 5.73 -4.35
C GLN A 140 -21.35 7.13 -4.30
N SER A 141 -22.18 8.18 -4.18
CA SER A 141 -21.68 9.56 -4.07
C SER A 141 -20.86 9.84 -2.82
N LEU A 142 -20.99 9.02 -1.76
CA LEU A 142 -20.19 9.19 -0.54
C LEU A 142 -18.75 8.67 -0.70
N VAL A 143 -18.51 7.80 -1.67
CA VAL A 143 -17.19 7.19 -1.92
C VAL A 143 -16.56 7.60 -3.24
N LYS A 144 -17.26 8.45 -4.02
CA LYS A 144 -16.80 8.97 -5.31
C LYS A 144 -16.39 10.44 -5.21
N LEU A 145 -15.17 10.75 -5.62
CA LEU A 145 -14.63 12.11 -5.62
C LEU A 145 -13.85 12.34 -6.93
N GLY A 146 -14.13 13.45 -7.61
CA GLY A 146 -13.46 13.78 -8.88
C GLY A 146 -13.66 12.73 -9.99
N GLY A 147 -14.82 12.03 -9.99
CA GLY A 147 -15.12 10.97 -10.94
C GLY A 147 -14.47 9.62 -10.65
N ARG A 148 -13.68 9.51 -9.57
CA ARG A 148 -12.98 8.29 -9.15
C ARG A 148 -13.65 7.65 -7.94
N THR A 149 -13.49 6.35 -7.78
CA THR A 149 -13.98 5.58 -6.63
C THR A 149 -12.82 5.35 -5.65
N TRP A 150 -12.97 5.81 -4.42
CA TRP A 150 -11.87 5.78 -3.43
C TRP A 150 -12.08 4.80 -2.28
N ALA A 151 -13.30 4.27 -2.12
CA ALA A 151 -13.62 3.27 -1.11
C ALA A 151 -14.74 2.35 -1.59
N VAL A 152 -14.83 1.17 -0.99
CA VAL A 152 -15.98 0.27 -1.13
C VAL A 152 -16.88 0.50 0.08
N PRO A 153 -18.17 0.88 -0.11
CA PRO A 153 -19.08 1.04 1.01
C PRO A 153 -19.28 -0.29 1.75
N PHE A 154 -19.22 -0.25 3.08
CA PHE A 154 -19.39 -1.43 3.93
C PHE A 154 -20.75 -1.40 4.65
N ASP A 155 -21.14 -0.23 5.15
CA ASP A 155 -22.41 0.02 5.81
C ASP A 155 -22.93 1.43 5.50
N VAL A 156 -24.21 1.65 5.81
CA VAL A 156 -24.86 2.96 5.75
C VAL A 156 -25.77 3.05 6.95
N THR A 157 -25.42 3.91 7.90
CA THR A 157 -26.20 4.09 9.12
C THR A 157 -26.96 5.41 9.05
N PRO A 158 -28.31 5.38 8.96
CA PRO A 158 -29.10 6.61 9.01
C PRO A 158 -29.03 7.25 10.40
N LEU A 159 -29.14 8.57 10.47
CA LEU A 159 -29.31 9.26 11.74
C LEU A 159 -30.75 9.06 12.23
N GLU A 160 -30.90 8.45 13.41
CA GLU A 160 -32.19 8.16 14.02
C GLU A 160 -32.34 8.89 15.37
N LEU A 161 -33.54 9.41 15.64
CA LEU A 161 -33.89 9.98 16.94
C LEU A 161 -34.53 8.92 17.81
N PHE A 162 -33.82 8.52 18.87
CA PHE A 162 -34.37 7.71 19.93
C PHE A 162 -34.82 8.60 21.09
N TYR A 163 -36.04 8.41 21.58
CA TYR A 163 -36.56 9.15 22.73
C TYR A 163 -37.32 8.23 23.69
N ARG A 164 -37.41 8.66 24.94
CA ARG A 164 -38.10 7.95 26.02
C ARG A 164 -39.59 8.32 26.04
N LYS A 165 -40.45 7.38 25.62
CA LYS A 165 -41.92 7.54 25.55
C LYS A 165 -42.62 7.71 26.91
N ASP A 166 -41.94 7.40 28.00
CA ASP A 166 -42.46 7.56 29.37
C ASP A 166 -42.14 8.93 29.97
N ILE A 167 -41.32 9.73 29.29
CA ILE A 167 -40.94 11.09 29.71
C ILE A 167 -41.45 12.13 28.70
N PHE A 168 -41.51 11.78 27.42
CA PHE A 168 -41.97 12.62 26.30
C PHE A 168 -43.04 11.90 25.47
#